data_AF-A0A2S7EV42-F1
#
_entry.id   AF-A0A2S7EV42-F1
#
_cell.length_a   1.000
_cell.length_b   1.000
_cell.length_c   1.000
_cell.angle_alpha   90.00
_cell.angle_beta   90.00
_cell.angle_gamma   90.00
#
_symmetry.space_group_name_H-M   'P 1'
#
loop_
_entity.id
_entity.type
_entity.pdbx_description
1 polymer ?
#
loop_
_entity_poly.entity_id
_entity_poly.type
_entity_poly.pdbx_seq_one_letter_code
_entity_poly.pdbx_strand_id
1 'polypeptide(L)'
;MGGEALLAALRKLPPEVLIPLHVATGSATMALHHLRQKREQRNPDAAARGFHNLSPAQWNGLSERQREEKKQEQRRYSDAVSTLALASVAGNIAMGAAGPAVGHPEMSARLLASDIKIATYALARDAVQAMFRMVGTAARTNGGVSGAHTTAAGHFYSMANVVANNVGAVFVPAELDKARLAFAGLAPMLSKADSIHTLLHSAAVKAAINTLLEAADWTNVTQEEANQAGTRQQWDPALKGKREDFMRVLDQSIARTAAINSNVALSTALSLVAEMAELSLPAASLLSNTAAGVAAGMQYKIIAGTWQAEAAVRAEEDRHRPALEPDGTAPA
;
A
#
# COMPACT_ATOMS: atom_id res chain seq x y z
N MET A 1 -10.93 -5.85 -14.05
CA MET A 1 -12.40 -5.84 -14.21
C MET A 1 -13.16 -5.65 -12.90
N GLY A 2 -12.88 -6.40 -11.81
CA GLY A 2 -13.65 -6.32 -10.56
C GLY A 2 -13.90 -4.91 -9.99
N GLY A 3 -12.86 -4.06 -9.92
CA GLY A 3 -13.02 -2.68 -9.45
C GLY A 3 -13.88 -1.77 -10.36
N GLU A 4 -13.86 -1.99 -11.67
CA GLU A 4 -14.67 -1.21 -12.62
C GLU A 4 -16.15 -1.66 -12.57
N ALA A 5 -16.41 -2.95 -12.31
CA ALA A 5 -17.75 -3.47 -12.02
C ALA A 5 -18.32 -2.96 -10.69
N LEU A 6 -17.47 -2.90 -9.65
CA LEU A 6 -17.86 -2.29 -8.38
C LEU A 6 -18.24 -0.82 -8.55
N LEU A 7 -17.42 -0.04 -9.28
CA LEU A 7 -17.74 1.36 -9.58
C LEU A 7 -19.06 1.50 -10.35
N ALA A 8 -19.26 0.67 -11.38
CA ALA A 8 -20.51 0.66 -12.15
C ALA A 8 -21.74 0.36 -11.28
N ALA A 9 -21.60 -0.52 -10.28
CA ALA A 9 -22.68 -0.82 -9.33
C ALA A 9 -22.91 0.34 -8.35
N LEU A 10 -21.85 0.89 -7.75
CA LEU A 10 -21.94 1.97 -6.77
C LEU A 10 -22.51 3.27 -7.38
N ARG A 11 -22.25 3.55 -8.66
CA ARG A 11 -22.83 4.70 -9.37
C ARG A 11 -24.35 4.70 -9.46
N LYS A 12 -24.99 3.55 -9.25
CA LYS A 12 -26.46 3.42 -9.25
C LYS A 12 -27.08 3.74 -7.89
N LEU A 13 -26.26 3.86 -6.84
CA LEU A 13 -26.72 4.18 -5.50
C LEU A 13 -26.81 5.69 -5.31
N PRO A 14 -27.83 6.17 -4.60
CA PRO A 14 -27.97 7.60 -4.35
C PRO A 14 -26.99 8.06 -3.24
N PRO A 15 -26.64 9.36 -3.17
CA PRO A 15 -25.64 9.88 -2.22
C PRO A 15 -25.92 9.54 -0.75
N GLU A 16 -27.20 9.46 -0.37
CA GLU A 16 -27.67 9.12 0.98
C GLU A 16 -27.27 7.70 1.40
N VAL A 17 -26.97 6.82 0.44
CA VAL A 17 -26.45 5.46 0.69
C VAL A 17 -24.93 5.44 0.64
N LEU A 18 -24.32 6.19 -0.29
CA LEU A 18 -22.88 6.18 -0.49
C LEU A 18 -22.12 6.80 0.68
N ILE A 19 -22.62 7.89 1.28
CA ILE A 19 -21.95 8.57 2.41
C ILE A 19 -21.88 7.65 3.65
N PRO A 20 -22.98 6.99 4.10
CA PRO A 20 -22.88 6.00 5.17
C PRO A 20 -21.93 4.83 4.87
N LEU A 21 -21.87 4.36 3.62
CA LEU A 21 -20.93 3.29 3.22
C LEU A 21 -19.47 3.74 3.33
N HIS A 22 -19.16 5.00 3.01
CA HIS A 22 -17.84 5.59 3.26
C HIS A 22 -17.50 5.62 4.75
N VAL A 23 -18.43 6.06 5.59
CA VAL A 23 -18.24 6.10 7.04
C VAL A 23 -18.01 4.68 7.58
N ALA A 24 -18.78 3.69 7.12
CA ALA A 24 -18.61 2.30 7.54
C ALA A 24 -17.25 1.72 7.09
N THR A 25 -16.87 1.93 5.83
CA THR A 25 -15.60 1.45 5.27
C THR A 25 -14.39 2.14 5.93
N GLY A 26 -14.49 3.44 6.15
CA GLY A 26 -13.50 4.23 6.89
C GLY A 26 -13.36 3.77 8.34
N SER A 27 -14.48 3.53 9.02
CA SER A 27 -14.48 3.01 10.40
C SER A 27 -13.84 1.61 10.48
N ALA A 28 -14.16 0.72 9.54
CA ALA A 28 -13.53 -0.60 9.44
C ALA A 28 -12.02 -0.48 9.20
N THR A 29 -11.61 0.44 8.32
CA THR A 29 -10.19 0.73 8.05
C THR A 29 -9.48 1.18 9.33
N MET A 30 -10.04 2.13 10.08
CA MET A 30 -9.45 2.61 11.32
C MET A 30 -9.39 1.53 12.41
N ALA A 31 -10.42 0.67 12.52
CA ALA A 31 -10.39 -0.47 13.41
C ALA A 31 -9.25 -1.45 13.07
N LEU A 32 -9.04 -1.72 11.77
CA LEU A 32 -7.93 -2.54 11.28
C LEU A 32 -6.56 -1.91 11.62
N HIS A 33 -6.40 -0.59 11.46
CA HIS A 33 -5.18 0.12 11.87
C HIS A 33 -4.92 0.04 13.38
N HIS A 34 -5.97 0.12 14.19
CA HIS A 34 -5.85 -0.06 15.64
C HIS A 34 -5.41 -1.49 16.01
N LEU A 35 -5.98 -2.52 15.36
CA LEU A 35 -5.57 -3.91 15.55
C LEU A 35 -4.12 -4.15 15.11
N ARG A 36 -3.68 -3.53 14.01
CA ARG A 36 -2.29 -3.55 13.54
C ARG A 36 -1.35 -2.98 14.61
N GLN A 37 -1.63 -1.78 15.12
CA GLN A 37 -0.83 -1.16 16.18
C GLN A 37 -0.76 -2.03 17.44
N LYS A 38 -1.89 -2.61 17.86
CA LYS A 38 -1.91 -3.55 19.00
C LYS A 38 -1.02 -4.77 18.77
N ARG A 39 -1.03 -5.35 17.57
CA ARG A 39 -0.17 -6.49 17.22
C ARG A 39 1.31 -6.13 17.30
N GLU A 40 1.68 -4.96 16.80
CA GLU A 40 3.06 -4.45 16.83
C GLU A 40 3.52 -4.13 18.26
N GLN A 41 2.64 -3.58 19.10
CA GLN A 41 2.93 -3.21 20.49
C GLN A 41 3.06 -4.40 21.44
N ARG A 42 2.77 -5.64 21.00
CA ARG A 42 2.98 -6.85 21.81
C ARG A 42 4.42 -6.99 22.29
N ASN A 43 5.38 -6.53 21.48
CA ASN A 43 6.80 -6.58 21.81
C ASN A 43 7.50 -5.30 21.31
N PRO A 44 7.50 -4.22 22.12
CA PRO A 44 8.06 -2.94 21.73
C PRO A 44 9.56 -2.96 21.43
N ASP A 45 10.31 -3.85 22.10
CA ASP A 45 11.75 -4.02 21.87
C ASP A 45 12.02 -4.66 20.51
N ALA A 46 11.28 -5.73 20.15
CA ALA A 46 11.34 -6.33 18.81
C ALA A 46 10.93 -5.36 17.72
N ALA A 47 9.85 -4.60 17.93
CA ALA A 47 9.37 -3.59 16.99
C ALA A 47 10.44 -2.53 16.73
N ALA A 48 11.03 -1.96 17.77
CA ALA A 48 12.10 -0.97 17.64
C ALA A 48 13.35 -1.58 16.98
N ARG A 49 13.73 -2.79 17.37
CA ARG A 49 14.87 -3.50 16.79
C ARG A 49 14.68 -3.71 15.28
N GLY A 50 13.50 -4.17 14.85
CA GLY A 50 13.15 -4.35 13.44
C GLY A 50 13.13 -3.02 12.67
N PHE A 51 12.48 -1.99 13.22
CA PHE A 51 12.43 -0.66 12.61
C PHE A 51 13.83 -0.07 12.34
N HIS A 52 14.75 -0.26 13.29
CA HIS A 52 16.12 0.24 13.21
C HIS A 52 17.11 -0.74 12.55
N ASN A 53 16.64 -1.89 12.06
CA ASN A 53 17.43 -2.97 11.47
C ASN A 53 18.61 -3.44 12.35
N LEU A 54 18.36 -3.61 13.65
CA LEU A 54 19.37 -4.00 14.64
C LEU A 54 19.33 -5.51 14.91
N SER A 55 20.51 -6.11 15.11
CA SER A 55 20.60 -7.47 15.64
C SER A 55 20.32 -7.49 17.14
N PRO A 56 19.95 -8.65 17.74
CA PRO A 56 19.78 -8.75 19.19
C PRO A 56 21.02 -8.31 19.99
N ALA A 57 22.22 -8.64 19.49
CA ALA A 57 23.47 -8.23 20.12
C ALA A 57 23.67 -6.71 20.07
N GLN A 58 23.36 -6.09 18.93
CA GLN A 58 23.40 -4.63 18.80
C GLN A 58 22.40 -3.95 19.72
N TRP A 59 21.17 -4.48 19.84
CA TRP A 59 20.15 -3.96 20.75
C TRP A 59 20.58 -4.05 22.22
N ASN A 60 21.11 -5.19 22.64
CA ASN A 60 21.55 -5.42 24.02
C ASN A 60 22.78 -4.59 24.39
N GLY A 61 23.58 -4.17 23.41
CA GLY A 61 24.69 -3.24 23.61
C GLY A 61 24.26 -1.78 23.80
N LEU A 62 22.99 -1.44 23.59
CA LEU A 62 22.47 -0.09 23.81
C LEU A 62 22.16 0.17 25.29
N SER A 63 22.45 1.39 25.73
CA SER A 63 21.95 1.90 27.01
C SER A 63 20.41 1.90 27.03
N GLU A 64 19.84 1.89 28.23
CA GLU A 64 18.38 1.96 28.41
C GLU A 64 17.78 3.21 27.75
N ARG A 65 18.44 4.36 27.88
CA ARG A 65 18.04 5.62 27.23
C ARG A 65 17.96 5.47 25.71
N GLN A 66 18.99 4.88 25.09
CA GLN A 66 19.02 4.68 23.63
C GLN A 66 17.92 3.72 23.16
N ARG A 67 17.62 2.67 23.94
CA ARG A 67 16.52 1.74 23.63
C ARG A 67 15.18 2.45 23.71
N GLU A 68 14.97 3.30 24.71
CA GLU A 68 13.73 4.05 24.86
C GLU A 68 13.54 5.09 23.74
N GLU A 69 14.59 5.83 23.37
CA GLU A 69 14.55 6.74 22.22
C GLU A 69 14.17 6.03 20.92
N LYS A 70 14.75 4.85 20.68
CA LYS A 70 14.44 4.04 19.48
C LYS A 70 13.00 3.52 19.48
N LYS A 71 12.48 3.11 20.63
CA LYS A 71 11.06 2.73 20.80
C LYS A 71 10.13 3.90 20.56
N GLN A 72 10.47 5.09 21.06
CA GLN A 72 9.67 6.30 20.81
C GLN A 72 9.67 6.69 19.34
N GLU A 73 10.82 6.63 18.66
CA GLU A 73 10.88 6.88 17.22
C GLU A 73 10.02 5.87 16.45
N GLN A 74 10.17 4.57 16.71
CA GLN A 74 9.36 3.54 16.06
C GLN A 74 7.86 3.77 16.27
N ARG A 75 7.41 4.06 17.51
CA ARG A 75 6.02 4.36 17.82
C ARG A 75 5.50 5.57 17.04
N ARG A 76 6.28 6.65 16.96
CA ARG A 76 5.93 7.84 16.17
C ARG A 76 5.68 7.51 14.70
N TYR A 77 6.51 6.66 14.10
CA TYR A 77 6.31 6.25 12.70
C TYR A 77 5.12 5.31 12.54
N SER A 78 4.87 4.41 13.51
CA SER A 78 3.66 3.57 13.51
C SER A 78 2.36 4.39 13.65
N ASP A 79 2.37 5.46 14.44
CA ASP A 79 1.26 6.41 14.56
C ASP A 79 1.08 7.24 13.28
N ALA A 80 2.18 7.56 12.58
CA ALA A 80 2.11 8.23 11.29
C ALA A 80 1.35 7.38 10.24
N VAL A 81 1.48 6.04 10.25
CA VAL A 81 0.67 5.15 9.39
C VAL A 81 -0.83 5.32 9.65
N SER A 82 -1.22 5.32 10.92
CA SER A 82 -2.63 5.50 11.32
C SER A 82 -3.14 6.92 11.00
N THR A 83 -2.26 7.91 11.09
CA THR A 83 -2.56 9.30 10.71
C THR A 83 -2.78 9.44 9.20
N LEU A 84 -1.96 8.78 8.37
CA LEU A 84 -2.18 8.71 6.92
C LEU A 84 -3.52 8.05 6.58
N ALA A 85 -3.86 6.96 7.27
CA ALA A 85 -5.15 6.28 7.10
C ALA A 85 -6.32 7.22 7.43
N LEU A 86 -6.26 7.88 8.60
CA LEU A 86 -7.30 8.82 9.03
C LEU A 86 -7.44 10.00 8.08
N ALA A 87 -6.33 10.60 7.67
CA ALA A 87 -6.31 11.71 6.73
C ALA A 87 -6.94 11.30 5.39
N SER A 88 -6.63 10.09 4.90
CA SER A 88 -7.24 9.57 3.68
C SER A 88 -8.74 9.32 3.83
N VAL A 89 -9.18 8.71 4.93
CA VAL A 89 -10.61 8.45 5.18
C VAL A 89 -11.38 9.76 5.27
N ALA A 90 -10.90 10.71 6.07
CA ALA A 90 -11.52 12.02 6.22
C ALA A 90 -11.54 12.79 4.89
N GLY A 91 -10.43 12.79 4.16
CA GLY A 91 -10.32 13.41 2.84
C GLY A 91 -11.29 12.81 1.82
N ASN A 92 -11.39 11.48 1.76
CA ASN A 92 -12.31 10.80 0.84
C ASN A 92 -13.77 11.08 1.16
N ILE A 93 -14.15 11.11 2.45
CA ILE A 93 -15.50 11.49 2.87
C ILE A 93 -15.81 12.94 2.47
N ALA A 94 -14.90 13.87 2.76
CA ALA A 94 -15.08 15.28 2.43
C ALA A 94 -15.20 15.51 0.92
N MET A 95 -14.29 14.94 0.12
CA MET A 95 -14.35 15.03 -1.35
C MET A 95 -15.58 14.31 -1.92
N GLY A 96 -15.96 13.16 -1.35
CA GLY A 96 -17.17 12.44 -1.75
C GLY A 96 -18.44 13.22 -1.52
N ALA A 97 -18.53 13.95 -0.39
CA ALA A 97 -19.66 14.81 -0.06
C ALA A 97 -19.69 16.11 -0.87
N ALA A 98 -18.51 16.71 -1.12
CA ALA A 98 -18.40 17.96 -1.88
C ALA A 98 -18.52 17.76 -3.40
N GLY A 99 -18.17 16.57 -3.91
CA GLY A 99 -18.10 16.25 -5.33
C GLY A 99 -19.29 16.75 -6.17
N PRO A 100 -20.56 16.46 -5.80
CA PRO A 100 -21.71 16.95 -6.55
C PRO A 100 -21.77 18.48 -6.70
N ALA A 101 -21.38 19.23 -5.67
CA ALA A 101 -21.41 20.69 -5.68
C ALA A 101 -20.32 21.31 -6.57
N VAL A 102 -19.25 20.56 -6.86
CA VAL A 102 -18.13 20.99 -7.70
C VAL A 102 -18.12 20.31 -9.08
N GLY A 103 -19.26 19.75 -9.51
CA GLY A 103 -19.42 19.17 -10.84
C GLY A 103 -18.99 17.70 -10.99
N HIS A 104 -18.68 17.02 -9.89
CA HIS A 104 -18.24 15.61 -9.86
C HIS A 104 -19.23 14.71 -9.08
N PRO A 105 -20.44 14.46 -9.61
CA PRO A 105 -21.50 13.74 -8.88
C PRO A 105 -21.15 12.28 -8.54
N GLU A 106 -20.26 11.64 -9.30
CA GLU A 106 -19.82 10.27 -9.07
C GLU A 106 -18.59 10.15 -8.13
N MET A 107 -18.08 11.28 -7.62
CA MET A 107 -16.85 11.32 -6.80
C MET A 107 -16.93 10.34 -5.62
N SER A 108 -18.06 10.34 -4.91
CA SER A 108 -18.29 9.43 -3.79
C SER A 108 -18.21 7.96 -4.20
N ALA A 109 -18.91 7.56 -5.26
CA ALA A 109 -18.86 6.17 -5.76
C ALA A 109 -17.45 5.78 -6.22
N ARG A 110 -16.72 6.70 -6.86
CA ARG A 110 -15.34 6.50 -7.35
C ARG A 110 -14.36 6.29 -6.20
N LEU A 111 -14.43 7.12 -5.16
CA LEU A 111 -13.55 7.01 -3.99
C LEU A 111 -13.82 5.71 -3.21
N LEU A 112 -15.09 5.34 -3.01
CA LEU A 112 -15.45 4.10 -2.31
C LEU A 112 -14.98 2.86 -3.09
N ALA A 113 -15.20 2.85 -4.42
CA ALA A 113 -14.69 1.78 -5.27
C ALA A 113 -13.17 1.68 -5.22
N SER A 114 -12.48 2.84 -5.15
CA SER A 114 -11.03 2.91 -5.02
C SER A 114 -10.55 2.31 -3.71
N ASP A 115 -11.14 2.68 -2.57
CA ASP A 115 -10.74 2.17 -1.25
C ASP A 115 -10.87 0.64 -1.17
N ILE A 116 -11.99 0.09 -1.65
CA ILE A 116 -12.21 -1.37 -1.67
C ILE A 116 -11.23 -2.06 -2.62
N LYS A 117 -10.98 -1.47 -3.79
CA LYS A 117 -10.00 -1.99 -4.75
C LYS A 117 -8.59 -1.99 -4.16
N ILE A 118 -8.21 -0.95 -3.44
CA ILE A 118 -6.88 -0.81 -2.84
C ILE A 118 -6.70 -1.81 -1.72
N ALA A 119 -7.69 -1.98 -0.84
CA ALA A 119 -7.67 -3.02 0.19
C ALA A 119 -7.51 -4.42 -0.43
N THR A 120 -8.31 -4.74 -1.46
CA THR A 120 -8.22 -6.02 -2.18
C THR A 120 -6.86 -6.22 -2.82
N TYR A 121 -6.33 -5.18 -3.46
CA TYR A 121 -5.00 -5.18 -4.07
C TYR A 121 -3.90 -5.41 -3.03
N ALA A 122 -3.95 -4.72 -1.89
CA ALA A 122 -2.96 -4.85 -0.83
C ALA A 122 -2.93 -6.27 -0.28
N LEU A 123 -4.11 -6.85 0.02
CA LEU A 123 -4.24 -8.23 0.46
C LEU A 123 -3.68 -9.23 -0.56
N ALA A 124 -4.08 -9.11 -1.83
CA ALA A 124 -3.62 -10.00 -2.89
C ALA A 124 -2.11 -9.90 -3.10
N ARG A 125 -1.57 -8.68 -3.13
CA ARG A 125 -0.13 -8.43 -3.26
C ARG A 125 0.62 -9.05 -2.10
N ASP A 126 0.28 -8.75 -0.87
CA ASP A 126 1.03 -9.26 0.28
C ASP A 126 0.87 -10.76 0.46
N ALA A 127 -0.25 -11.36 0.03
CA ALA A 127 -0.37 -12.81 -0.05
C ALA A 127 0.64 -13.41 -1.05
N VAL A 128 0.80 -12.81 -2.25
CA VAL A 128 1.83 -13.23 -3.21
C VAL A 128 3.23 -13.04 -2.64
N GLN A 129 3.49 -11.90 -2.00
CA GLN A 129 4.79 -11.62 -1.38
C GLN A 129 5.10 -12.51 -0.17
N ALA A 130 4.07 -13.02 0.52
CA ALA A 130 4.19 -14.03 1.57
C ALA A 130 4.57 -15.40 1.01
N MET A 131 4.18 -15.71 -0.23
CA MET A 131 4.41 -17.00 -0.88
C MET A 131 5.71 -17.05 -1.68
N PHE A 132 6.27 -15.91 -2.07
CA PHE A 132 7.32 -15.89 -3.08
C PHE A 132 8.41 -14.85 -2.81
N ARG A 133 9.65 -15.18 -3.17
CA ARG A 133 10.74 -14.21 -3.38
C ARG A 133 11.44 -14.51 -4.70
N MET A 134 12.03 -13.47 -5.30
CA MET A 134 12.85 -13.56 -6.52
C MET A 134 14.35 -13.39 -6.24
N VAL A 135 14.66 -12.51 -5.30
CA VAL A 135 16.01 -12.11 -4.93
C VAL A 135 16.20 -12.31 -3.44
N GLY A 136 17.45 -12.59 -3.05
CA GLY A 136 17.88 -12.73 -1.67
C GLY A 136 19.30 -12.22 -1.48
N THR A 137 19.88 -12.52 -0.34
CA THR A 137 21.26 -12.14 0.01
C THR A 137 22.15 -13.37 0.11
N ALA A 138 23.41 -13.25 -0.29
CA ALA A 138 24.37 -14.36 -0.26
C ALA A 138 24.78 -14.79 1.15
N ALA A 139 24.56 -13.92 2.14
CA ALA A 139 24.79 -14.20 3.55
C ALA A 139 23.57 -13.77 4.38
N ARG A 140 23.47 -14.26 5.62
CA ARG A 140 22.41 -13.85 6.54
C ARG A 140 22.51 -12.36 6.83
N THR A 141 21.36 -11.71 6.81
CA THR A 141 21.16 -10.29 7.14
C THR A 141 20.18 -10.18 8.31
N ASN A 142 19.96 -8.95 8.77
CA ASN A 142 18.93 -8.66 9.77
C ASN A 142 17.50 -8.65 9.20
N GLY A 143 17.32 -8.78 7.87
CA GLY A 143 16.02 -8.83 7.22
C GLY A 143 15.41 -7.46 6.89
N GLY A 144 16.25 -6.44 6.67
CA GLY A 144 15.80 -5.08 6.40
C GLY A 144 16.92 -4.05 6.19
N VAL A 145 16.54 -2.78 6.17
CA VAL A 145 17.39 -1.59 5.99
C VAL A 145 17.07 -0.51 7.03
N SER A 146 18.05 0.33 7.36
CA SER A 146 17.86 1.48 8.25
C SER A 146 18.72 2.68 7.86
N GLY A 147 18.38 3.86 8.38
CA GLY A 147 19.18 5.08 8.21
C GLY A 147 19.33 5.47 6.73
N ALA A 148 20.58 5.68 6.29
CA ALA A 148 20.89 6.12 4.92
C ALA A 148 20.39 5.15 3.85
N HIS A 149 20.38 3.84 4.13
CA HIS A 149 19.88 2.82 3.21
C HIS A 149 18.35 2.90 3.03
N THR A 150 17.61 3.21 4.09
CA THR A 150 16.17 3.50 3.98
C THR A 150 15.91 4.77 3.17
N THR A 151 16.73 5.81 3.36
CA THR A 151 16.63 7.05 2.57
C THR A 151 16.91 6.79 1.09
N ALA A 152 17.97 6.04 0.77
CA ALA A 152 18.31 5.65 -0.60
C ALA A 152 17.18 4.84 -1.25
N ALA A 153 16.64 3.85 -0.53
CA ALA A 153 15.48 3.08 -0.99
C ALA A 153 14.26 3.97 -1.23
N GLY A 154 13.98 4.93 -0.35
CA GLY A 154 12.89 5.89 -0.51
C GLY A 154 13.06 6.81 -1.73
N HIS A 155 14.28 7.26 -2.01
CA HIS A 155 14.57 8.05 -3.23
C HIS A 155 14.37 7.23 -4.50
N PHE A 156 14.86 5.99 -4.52
CA PHE A 156 14.61 5.08 -5.64
C PHE A 156 13.11 4.85 -5.83
N TYR A 157 12.40 4.52 -4.77
CA TYR A 157 10.95 4.27 -4.80
C TYR A 157 10.18 5.50 -5.30
N SER A 158 10.58 6.71 -4.88
CA SER A 158 10.04 7.97 -5.39
C SER A 158 10.16 8.05 -6.91
N MET A 159 11.39 7.95 -7.42
CA MET A 159 11.68 8.09 -8.84
C MET A 159 10.99 7.00 -9.68
N ALA A 160 11.00 5.76 -9.19
CA ALA A 160 10.32 4.65 -9.84
C ALA A 160 8.81 4.88 -9.94
N ASN A 161 8.17 5.41 -8.87
CA ASN A 161 6.75 5.76 -8.92
C ASN A 161 6.47 6.95 -9.84
N VAL A 162 7.31 7.99 -9.86
CA VAL A 162 7.15 9.11 -10.80
C VAL A 162 7.19 8.61 -12.25
N VAL A 163 8.16 7.75 -12.59
CA VAL A 163 8.26 7.15 -13.93
C VAL A 163 7.05 6.27 -14.22
N ALA A 164 6.70 5.35 -13.30
CA ALA A 164 5.57 4.43 -13.48
C ALA A 164 4.23 5.17 -13.68
N ASN A 165 3.98 6.22 -12.89
CA ASN A 165 2.75 7.01 -13.00
C ASN A 165 2.66 7.74 -14.34
N ASN A 166 3.75 8.39 -14.78
CA ASN A 166 3.76 9.11 -16.05
C ASN A 166 3.72 8.17 -17.27
N VAL A 167 4.42 7.03 -17.22
CA VAL A 167 4.30 5.97 -18.23
C VAL A 167 2.86 5.46 -18.28
N GLY A 168 2.23 5.25 -17.13
CA GLY A 168 0.82 4.88 -17.03
C GLY A 168 -0.10 5.89 -17.72
N ALA A 169 0.13 7.19 -17.53
CA ALA A 169 -0.66 8.24 -18.17
C ALA A 169 -0.53 8.24 -19.71
N VAL A 170 0.60 7.82 -20.25
CA VAL A 170 0.84 7.75 -21.71
C VAL A 170 0.21 6.51 -22.34
N PHE A 171 0.33 5.35 -21.69
CA PHE A 171 -0.09 4.06 -22.28
C PHE A 171 -1.53 3.66 -21.95
N VAL A 172 -2.16 4.27 -20.94
CA VAL A 172 -3.57 4.03 -20.67
C VAL A 172 -4.42 4.60 -21.83
N PRO A 173 -5.43 3.86 -22.32
CA PRO A 173 -6.27 4.33 -23.41
C PRO A 173 -6.94 5.69 -23.12
N ALA A 174 -6.86 6.63 -24.06
CA ALA A 174 -7.49 7.95 -23.94
C ALA A 174 -9.00 7.88 -23.70
N GLU A 175 -9.65 6.86 -24.25
CA GLU A 175 -11.10 6.64 -24.14
C GLU A 175 -11.52 5.91 -22.84
N LEU A 176 -10.60 5.72 -21.88
CA LEU A 176 -10.87 4.93 -20.67
C LEU A 176 -12.10 5.43 -19.89
N ASP A 177 -12.26 6.74 -19.72
CA ASP A 177 -13.39 7.28 -18.96
C ASP A 177 -14.72 7.09 -19.69
N LYS A 178 -14.74 7.22 -21.02
CA LYS A 178 -15.90 6.88 -21.84
C LYS A 178 -16.22 5.38 -21.75
N ALA A 179 -15.20 4.52 -21.78
CA ALA A 179 -15.38 3.07 -21.62
C ALA A 179 -15.99 2.72 -20.25
N ARG A 180 -15.61 3.42 -19.18
CA ARG A 180 -16.22 3.25 -17.85
C ARG A 180 -17.69 3.64 -17.82
N LEU A 181 -18.05 4.75 -18.47
CA LEU A 181 -19.44 5.21 -18.55
C LEU A 181 -20.30 4.25 -19.38
N ALA A 182 -19.78 3.78 -20.52
CA ALA A 182 -20.44 2.78 -21.37
C ALA A 182 -20.63 1.45 -20.63
N PHE A 183 -19.60 0.99 -19.92
CA PHE A 183 -19.67 -0.24 -19.13
C PHE A 183 -20.69 -0.15 -17.98
N ALA A 184 -20.86 1.04 -17.39
CA ALA A 184 -21.89 1.29 -16.39
C ALA A 184 -23.32 1.44 -16.96
N GLY A 185 -23.46 1.48 -18.30
CA GLY A 185 -24.73 1.73 -18.97
C GLY A 185 -25.20 3.18 -18.88
N LEU A 186 -24.29 4.11 -18.59
CA LEU A 186 -24.59 5.53 -18.36
C LEU A 186 -24.40 6.40 -19.61
N ALA A 187 -23.62 5.94 -20.59
CA ALA A 187 -23.42 6.64 -21.84
C ALA A 187 -23.29 5.64 -23.01
N PRO A 188 -24.07 5.78 -24.10
CA PRO A 188 -24.00 4.88 -25.25
C PRO A 188 -22.83 5.20 -26.20
N MET A 189 -21.79 5.90 -25.73
CA MET A 189 -20.72 6.42 -26.59
C MET A 189 -19.77 5.35 -27.14
N LEU A 190 -19.77 4.15 -26.56
CA LEU A 190 -19.01 2.99 -27.02
C LEU A 190 -19.89 1.74 -26.98
N SER A 191 -19.63 0.79 -27.87
CA SER A 191 -20.28 -0.52 -27.76
C SER A 191 -19.85 -1.23 -26.47
N LYS A 192 -20.68 -2.15 -25.97
CA LYS A 192 -20.34 -2.94 -24.78
C LYS A 192 -19.02 -3.71 -24.98
N ALA A 193 -18.79 -4.25 -26.18
CA ALA A 193 -17.56 -4.97 -26.52
C ALA A 193 -16.33 -4.05 -26.47
N ASP A 194 -16.41 -2.87 -27.10
CA ASP A 194 -15.31 -1.88 -27.10
C ASP A 194 -15.01 -1.33 -25.71
N SER A 195 -16.06 -1.15 -24.89
CA SER A 195 -15.91 -0.74 -23.49
C SER A 195 -15.13 -1.79 -22.69
N ILE A 196 -15.49 -3.08 -22.82
CA ILE A 196 -14.82 -4.18 -22.13
C ILE A 196 -13.37 -4.31 -22.60
N HIS A 197 -13.14 -4.25 -23.92
CA HIS A 197 -11.80 -4.29 -24.49
C HIS A 197 -10.91 -3.16 -23.95
N THR A 198 -11.42 -1.92 -23.93
CA THR A 198 -10.68 -0.76 -23.41
C THR A 198 -10.35 -0.90 -21.92
N LEU A 199 -11.31 -1.40 -21.12
CA LEU A 199 -11.09 -1.65 -19.69
C LEU A 199 -10.05 -2.75 -19.45
N LEU A 200 -10.09 -3.83 -20.24
CA LEU A 200 -9.11 -4.91 -20.17
C LEU A 200 -7.71 -4.43 -20.59
N HIS A 201 -7.61 -3.65 -21.66
CA HIS A 201 -6.35 -3.05 -22.09
C HIS A 201 -5.75 -2.14 -21.00
N SER A 202 -6.55 -1.24 -20.41
CA SER A 202 -6.08 -0.41 -19.30
C SER A 202 -5.64 -1.24 -18.09
N ALA A 203 -6.36 -2.31 -17.77
CA ALA A 203 -5.98 -3.22 -16.69
C ALA A 203 -4.65 -3.94 -16.96
N ALA A 204 -4.43 -4.39 -18.21
CA ALA A 204 -3.19 -5.04 -18.63
C ALA A 204 -1.98 -4.08 -18.55
N VAL A 205 -2.12 -2.85 -19.04
CA VAL A 205 -1.08 -1.81 -18.94
C VAL A 205 -0.72 -1.54 -17.48
N LYS A 206 -1.72 -1.33 -16.62
CA LYS A 206 -1.51 -1.10 -15.18
C LYS A 206 -0.87 -2.30 -14.49
N ALA A 207 -1.27 -3.51 -14.84
CA ALA A 207 -0.67 -4.74 -14.29
C ALA A 207 0.80 -4.87 -14.69
N ALA A 208 1.16 -4.59 -15.95
CA ALA A 208 2.53 -4.62 -16.42
C ALA A 208 3.41 -3.58 -15.70
N ILE A 209 2.94 -2.34 -15.64
CA ILE A 209 3.67 -1.25 -14.95
C ILE A 209 3.87 -1.56 -13.48
N ASN A 210 2.81 -1.99 -12.78
CA ASN A 210 2.94 -2.37 -11.36
C ASN A 210 3.90 -3.53 -11.19
N THR A 211 3.85 -4.57 -12.03
CA THR A 211 4.77 -5.71 -11.93
C THR A 211 6.24 -5.27 -12.07
N LEU A 212 6.53 -4.38 -13.03
CA LEU A 212 7.87 -3.84 -13.21
C LEU A 212 8.32 -2.96 -12.04
N LEU A 213 7.44 -2.08 -11.55
CA LEU A 213 7.70 -1.25 -10.37
C LEU A 213 8.01 -2.11 -9.14
N GLU A 214 7.22 -3.16 -8.92
CA GLU A 214 7.42 -4.11 -7.81
C GLU A 214 8.74 -4.87 -7.92
N ALA A 215 9.07 -5.37 -9.11
CA ALA A 215 10.33 -6.06 -9.32
C ALA A 215 11.54 -5.13 -9.10
N ALA A 216 11.44 -3.88 -9.56
CA ALA A 216 12.45 -2.86 -9.38
C ALA A 216 12.64 -2.49 -7.90
N ASP A 217 11.54 -2.23 -7.18
CA ASP A 217 11.56 -1.92 -5.75
C ASP A 217 12.17 -3.06 -4.94
N TRP A 218 11.71 -4.29 -5.14
CA TRP A 218 12.26 -5.47 -4.47
C TRP A 218 13.75 -5.68 -4.73
N THR A 219 14.18 -5.49 -5.98
CA THR A 219 15.60 -5.60 -6.33
C THR A 219 16.41 -4.51 -5.63
N ASN A 220 15.92 -3.28 -5.64
CA ASN A 220 16.59 -2.15 -5.01
C ASN A 220 16.70 -2.31 -3.49
N VAL A 221 15.60 -2.63 -2.80
CA VAL A 221 15.59 -2.76 -1.34
C VAL A 221 16.48 -3.91 -0.87
N THR A 222 16.44 -5.04 -1.59
CA THR A 222 17.32 -6.18 -1.28
C THR A 222 18.78 -5.85 -1.55
N GLN A 223 19.08 -5.00 -2.54
CA GLN A 223 20.44 -4.51 -2.78
C GLN A 223 20.91 -3.58 -1.66
N GLU A 224 20.05 -2.68 -1.18
CA GLU A 224 20.35 -1.83 -0.02
C GLU A 224 20.57 -2.65 1.25
N GLU A 225 19.76 -3.70 1.47
CA GLU A 225 19.96 -4.66 2.55
C GLU A 225 21.29 -5.39 2.44
N ALA A 226 21.64 -5.86 1.23
CA ALA A 226 22.92 -6.51 0.98
C ALA A 226 24.10 -5.57 1.27
N ASN A 227 24.03 -4.33 0.79
CA ASN A 227 25.03 -3.30 1.04
C ASN A 227 25.20 -3.03 2.54
N GLN A 228 24.09 -2.84 3.25
CA GLN A 228 24.10 -2.56 4.70
C GLN A 228 24.70 -3.73 5.50
N ALA A 229 24.48 -4.97 5.07
CA ALA A 229 25.03 -6.15 5.71
C ALA A 229 26.44 -6.54 5.23
N GLY A 230 27.05 -5.79 4.31
CA GLY A 230 28.37 -6.10 3.75
C GLY A 230 28.39 -7.41 2.94
N THR A 231 27.26 -7.75 2.31
CA THR A 231 27.10 -8.93 1.46
C THR A 231 26.68 -8.52 0.05
N ARG A 232 26.31 -9.50 -0.78
CA ARG A 232 25.79 -9.27 -2.14
C ARG A 232 24.38 -9.80 -2.30
N GLN A 233 23.58 -9.11 -3.11
CA GLN A 233 22.33 -9.65 -3.62
C GLN A 233 22.63 -10.86 -4.52
N GLN A 234 21.72 -11.82 -4.54
CA GLN A 234 21.75 -12.94 -5.45
C GLN A 234 20.35 -13.26 -5.99
N TRP A 235 20.34 -13.88 -7.17
CA TRP A 235 19.14 -14.51 -7.71
C TRP A 235 18.78 -15.73 -6.87
N ASP A 236 17.57 -15.73 -6.30
CA ASP A 236 17.13 -16.76 -5.34
C ASP A 236 15.59 -16.88 -5.38
N PRO A 237 15.05 -17.36 -6.52
CA PRO A 237 13.61 -17.57 -6.65
C PRO A 237 13.19 -18.72 -5.73
N ALA A 238 12.31 -18.43 -4.79
CA ALA A 238 11.85 -19.42 -3.82
C ALA A 238 10.37 -19.26 -3.49
N LEU A 239 9.67 -20.39 -3.36
CA LEU A 239 8.38 -20.46 -2.69
C LEU A 239 8.63 -20.47 -1.18
N LYS A 240 8.16 -19.42 -0.49
CA LYS A 240 8.22 -19.30 0.96
C LYS A 240 7.21 -20.28 1.59
N GLY A 241 7.60 -20.96 2.66
CA GLY A 241 6.79 -21.98 3.34
C GLY A 241 5.43 -21.47 3.85
N LYS A 242 4.46 -22.39 3.99
CA LYS A 242 3.00 -22.15 3.98
C LYS A 242 2.36 -21.43 5.19
N ARG A 243 3.07 -21.05 6.26
CA ARG A 243 2.41 -20.47 7.47
C ARG A 243 3.09 -19.24 8.07
N GLU A 244 4.40 -19.10 7.91
CA GLU A 244 5.17 -18.16 8.73
C GLU A 244 4.96 -16.68 8.32
N ASP A 245 4.79 -16.39 7.02
CA ASP A 245 4.65 -14.99 6.57
C ASP A 245 3.21 -14.60 6.21
N PHE A 246 2.22 -15.51 6.16
CA PHE A 246 0.83 -15.13 5.84
C PHE A 246 0.20 -14.17 6.87
N MET A 247 0.69 -14.20 8.10
CA MET A 247 0.28 -13.25 9.14
C MET A 247 0.63 -11.80 8.77
N ARG A 248 1.58 -11.57 7.84
CA ARG A 248 1.87 -10.24 7.30
C ARG A 248 0.66 -9.59 6.63
N VAL A 249 -0.25 -10.39 6.08
CA VAL A 249 -1.46 -9.86 5.43
C VAL A 249 -2.31 -9.09 6.45
N LEU A 250 -2.23 -9.49 7.72
CA LEU A 250 -2.96 -8.82 8.79
C LEU A 250 -2.28 -7.53 9.24
N ASP A 251 -1.07 -7.17 8.83
CA ASP A 251 -0.44 -5.94 9.31
C ASP A 251 0.11 -5.09 8.15
N GLN A 252 0.96 -5.67 7.32
CA GLN A 252 1.57 -5.04 6.17
C GLN A 252 0.52 -4.59 5.15
N SER A 253 -0.52 -5.38 4.89
CA SER A 253 -1.59 -4.96 3.95
C SER A 253 -2.41 -3.79 4.48
N ILE A 254 -2.57 -3.69 5.80
CA ILE A 254 -3.26 -2.58 6.44
C ILE A 254 -2.42 -1.31 6.30
N ALA A 255 -1.12 -1.38 6.65
CA ALA A 255 -0.20 -0.25 6.46
C ALA A 255 -0.08 0.16 4.98
N ARG A 256 -0.04 -0.81 4.06
CA ARG A 256 -0.01 -0.56 2.62
C ARG A 256 -1.27 0.14 2.13
N THR A 257 -2.43 -0.26 2.63
CA THR A 257 -3.71 0.39 2.29
C THR A 257 -3.67 1.86 2.66
N ALA A 258 -3.16 2.22 3.85
CA ALA A 258 -2.98 3.63 4.22
C ALA A 258 -2.05 4.40 3.28
N ALA A 259 -0.90 3.83 2.93
CA ALA A 259 0.06 4.46 2.02
C ALA A 259 -0.59 4.78 0.66
N ILE A 260 -1.21 3.77 0.05
CA ILE A 260 -1.82 3.91 -1.28
C ILE A 260 -3.02 4.85 -1.21
N ASN A 261 -3.93 4.67 -0.25
CA ASN A 261 -5.11 5.52 -0.11
C ASN A 261 -4.71 6.98 0.12
N SER A 262 -3.71 7.26 0.97
CA SER A 262 -3.24 8.63 1.19
C SER A 262 -2.68 9.28 -0.07
N ASN A 263 -1.97 8.51 -0.91
CA ASN A 263 -1.43 9.02 -2.18
C ASN A 263 -2.53 9.25 -3.21
N VAL A 264 -3.55 8.39 -3.24
CA VAL A 264 -4.73 8.57 -4.10
C VAL A 264 -5.55 9.78 -3.65
N ALA A 265 -5.74 9.97 -2.34
CA ALA A 265 -6.43 11.14 -1.79
C ALA A 265 -5.68 12.44 -2.12
N LEU A 266 -4.35 12.46 -1.92
CA LEU A 266 -3.50 13.59 -2.31
C LEU A 266 -3.58 13.88 -3.81
N SER A 267 -3.44 12.85 -4.65
CA SER A 267 -3.53 13.00 -6.10
C SER A 267 -4.89 13.54 -6.52
N THR A 268 -5.98 13.08 -5.91
CA THR A 268 -7.34 13.53 -6.23
C THR A 268 -7.52 14.99 -5.84
N ALA A 269 -7.07 15.38 -4.64
CA ALA A 269 -7.12 16.77 -4.20
C ALA A 269 -6.31 17.69 -5.14
N LEU A 270 -5.11 17.26 -5.55
CA LEU A 270 -4.28 18.01 -6.50
C LEU A 270 -4.93 18.13 -7.88
N SER A 271 -5.60 17.07 -8.36
CA SER A 271 -6.35 17.13 -9.61
C SER A 271 -7.50 18.14 -9.56
N LEU A 272 -8.24 18.20 -8.44
CA LEU A 272 -9.30 19.21 -8.24
C LEU A 272 -8.74 20.63 -8.19
N VAL A 273 -7.63 20.84 -7.47
CA VAL A 273 -6.95 22.15 -7.42
C VAL A 273 -6.43 22.56 -8.81
N ALA A 274 -5.87 21.61 -9.56
CA ALA A 274 -5.39 21.87 -10.92
C ALA A 274 -6.52 22.25 -11.88
N GLU A 275 -7.68 21.60 -11.74
CA GLU A 275 -8.91 21.95 -12.49
C GLU A 275 -9.39 23.36 -12.14
N MET A 276 -9.45 23.69 -10.84
CA MET A 276 -9.80 25.04 -10.37
C MET A 276 -8.82 26.13 -10.84
N ALA A 277 -7.55 25.76 -11.05
CA ALA A 277 -6.51 26.63 -11.57
C ALA A 277 -6.43 26.64 -13.11
N GLU A 278 -7.39 26.00 -13.79
CA GLU A 278 -7.47 25.89 -15.25
C GLU A 278 -6.20 25.34 -15.93
N LEU A 279 -5.47 24.46 -15.22
CA LEU A 279 -4.31 23.80 -15.80
C LEU A 279 -4.75 22.85 -16.93
N SER A 280 -3.93 22.77 -17.98
CA SER A 280 -4.15 21.79 -19.04
C SER A 280 -4.11 20.36 -18.47
N LEU A 281 -4.89 19.45 -19.05
CA LEU A 281 -4.94 18.05 -18.60
C LEU A 281 -3.55 17.38 -18.52
N PRO A 282 -2.63 17.58 -19.49
CA PRO A 282 -1.26 17.06 -19.37
C PRO A 282 -0.48 17.66 -18.20
N ALA A 283 -0.62 18.97 -17.93
CA ALA A 283 0.07 19.63 -16.83
C ALA A 283 -0.47 19.16 -15.46
N ALA A 284 -1.80 19.05 -15.33
CA ALA A 284 -2.46 18.52 -14.14
C ALA A 284 -2.06 17.06 -13.88
N SER A 285 -2.01 16.23 -14.92
CA SER A 285 -1.56 14.83 -14.85
C SER A 285 -0.09 14.74 -14.42
N LEU A 286 0.81 15.52 -15.05
CA LEU A 286 2.23 15.54 -14.70
C LEU A 286 2.44 15.96 -13.23
N LEU A 287 1.77 17.04 -12.80
CA LEU A 287 1.85 17.53 -11.42
C LEU A 287 1.38 16.49 -10.41
N SER A 288 0.18 15.95 -10.60
CA SER A 288 -0.40 14.96 -9.68
C SER A 288 0.40 13.67 -9.64
N ASN A 289 0.84 13.14 -10.79
CA ASN A 289 1.68 11.94 -10.88
C ASN A 289 3.03 12.13 -10.20
N THR A 290 3.66 13.30 -10.40
CA THR A 290 4.96 13.62 -9.79
C THR A 290 4.83 13.78 -8.29
N ALA A 291 3.84 14.54 -7.83
CA ALA A 291 3.58 14.75 -6.41
C ALA A 291 3.25 13.43 -5.69
N ALA A 292 2.44 12.55 -6.31
CA ALA A 292 2.14 11.23 -5.77
C ALA A 292 3.39 10.35 -5.67
N GLY A 293 4.28 10.38 -6.68
CA GLY A 293 5.55 9.65 -6.64
C GLY A 293 6.49 10.16 -5.54
N VAL A 294 6.65 11.48 -5.42
CA VAL A 294 7.44 12.09 -4.33
C VAL A 294 6.88 11.75 -2.96
N ALA A 295 5.55 11.84 -2.79
CA ALA A 295 4.88 11.45 -1.54
C ALA A 295 5.13 9.98 -1.18
N ALA A 296 5.09 9.07 -2.16
CA ALA A 296 5.40 7.66 -1.97
C ALA A 296 6.83 7.44 -1.42
N GLY A 297 7.81 8.19 -1.92
CA GLY A 297 9.18 8.15 -1.40
C GLY A 297 9.34 8.76 -0.01
N MET A 298 8.67 9.89 0.26
CA MET A 298 8.68 10.51 1.60
C MET A 298 8.04 9.60 2.66
N GLN A 299 7.02 8.85 2.28
CA GLN A 299 6.36 7.86 3.13
C GLN A 299 7.16 6.57 3.28
N TYR A 300 8.23 6.38 2.51
CA TYR A 300 8.93 5.09 2.46
C TYR A 300 9.45 4.65 3.84
N LYS A 301 10.06 5.56 4.61
CA LYS A 301 10.50 5.25 5.97
C LYS A 301 9.34 4.90 6.90
N ILE A 302 8.21 5.60 6.78
CA ILE A 302 6.99 5.33 7.57
C ILE A 302 6.53 3.89 7.29
N ILE A 303 6.46 3.50 6.02
CA ILE A 303 5.86 2.24 5.60
C ILE A 303 6.84 1.07 5.74
N ALA A 304 8.02 1.15 5.11
CA ALA A 304 9.02 0.08 5.15
C ALA A 304 9.53 -0.16 6.57
N GLY A 305 9.77 0.91 7.34
CA GLY A 305 10.17 0.79 8.74
C GLY A 305 9.12 0.08 9.60
N THR A 306 7.84 0.40 9.38
CA THR A 306 6.73 -0.28 10.08
C THR A 306 6.61 -1.74 9.68
N TRP A 307 6.75 -2.09 8.39
CA TRP A 307 6.74 -3.49 7.96
C TRP A 307 7.89 -4.30 8.58
N GLN A 308 9.08 -3.72 8.71
CA GLN A 308 10.21 -4.36 9.38
C GLN A 308 9.96 -4.54 10.89
N ALA A 309 9.33 -3.55 11.53
CA ALA A 309 8.93 -3.66 12.93
C ALA A 309 7.92 -4.79 13.14
N GLU A 310 6.87 -4.83 12.33
CA GLU A 310 5.83 -5.87 12.36
C GLU A 310 6.42 -7.25 12.09
N ALA A 311 7.32 -7.38 11.10
CA ALA A 311 8.01 -8.63 10.80
C ALA A 311 8.87 -9.11 11.98
N ALA A 312 9.59 -8.22 12.65
CA ALA A 312 10.39 -8.55 13.82
C ALA A 312 9.52 -9.02 15.00
N VAL A 313 8.40 -8.33 15.25
CA VAL A 313 7.44 -8.73 16.29
C VAL A 313 6.82 -10.09 15.97
N ARG A 314 6.40 -10.34 14.72
CA ARG A 314 5.88 -11.65 14.31
C ARG A 314 6.93 -12.75 14.50
N ALA A 315 8.17 -12.50 14.10
CA ALA A 315 9.26 -13.48 14.24
C ALA A 315 9.54 -13.86 15.69
N GLU A 316 9.30 -12.97 16.65
CA GLU A 316 9.40 -13.28 18.07
C GLU A 316 8.09 -13.88 18.60
N GLU A 317 6.97 -13.18 18.50
CA GLU A 317 5.71 -13.56 19.15
C GLU A 317 5.05 -14.81 18.56
N ASP A 318 5.12 -15.02 17.24
CA ASP A 318 4.45 -16.16 16.62
C ASP A 318 5.26 -17.45 16.77
N ARG A 319 6.57 -17.36 17.09
CA ARG A 319 7.39 -18.50 17.53
C ARG A 319 7.05 -18.98 18.94
N HIS A 320 6.48 -18.11 19.79
CA HIS A 320 6.10 -18.45 21.17
C HIS A 320 4.70 -19.06 21.27
N ARG A 321 3.95 -19.20 20.16
CA ARG A 321 2.70 -19.97 20.15
C ARG A 321 3.03 -21.48 20.12
N PRO A 322 2.65 -22.28 21.13
CA PRO A 322 2.77 -23.72 21.05
C PRO A 322 1.99 -24.22 19.83
N ALA A 323 2.54 -25.22 19.13
CA ALA A 323 1.80 -25.94 18.11
C ALA A 323 0.52 -26.44 18.77
N LEU A 324 -0.64 -26.13 18.17
CA LEU A 324 -1.89 -26.79 18.53
C LEU A 324 -1.62 -28.29 18.47
N GLU A 325 -1.68 -28.97 19.62
CA GLU A 325 -1.61 -30.43 19.67
C GLU A 325 -2.68 -30.96 18.71
N PRO A 326 -2.33 -31.92 17.82
CA PRO A 326 -3.36 -32.58 17.04
C PRO A 326 -4.34 -33.22 18.02
N ASP A 327 -5.59 -32.78 17.95
CA ASP A 327 -6.69 -33.27 18.78
C ASP A 327 -6.69 -34.80 18.71
N GLY A 328 -6.24 -35.42 19.80
CA GLY A 328 -6.09 -36.86 19.93
C GLY A 328 -7.44 -37.49 20.15
N THR A 329 -8.33 -37.45 19.16
CA THR A 329 -9.53 -38.30 19.11
C THR A 329 -9.98 -38.54 17.66
N ALA A 330 -9.41 -39.56 17.03
CA ALA A 330 -10.12 -40.32 16.00
C ALA A 330 -10.25 -41.75 16.52
N PRO A 331 -11.46 -42.24 16.86
CA PRO A 331 -11.65 -43.65 17.14
C PRO A 331 -11.54 -44.46 15.84
N ALA A 332 -11.00 -45.67 16.00
CA ALA A 332 -10.85 -46.68 14.96
C ALA A 332 -12.17 -47.16 14.36
#